data_AF-A0A7C1KHB0-F1
#
_entry.id   AF-A0A7C1KHB0-F1
#
_cell.length_a   1.000
_cell.length_b   1.000
_cell.length_c   1.000
_cell.angle_alpha   90.00
_cell.angle_beta   90.00
_cell.angle_gamma   90.00
#
_symmetry.space_group_name_H-M   'P 1'
#
loop_
_entity.id
_entity.type
_entity.pdbx_description
1 polymer ?
#
loop_
_entity_poly.entity_id
_entity_poly.type
_entity_poly.pdbx_seq_one_letter_code
_entity_poly.pdbx_strand_id
1 'polypeptide(L)'
;MIPGWEATPGRLYVVATLLPLAVVLVLATAGMLRAWIRPLRTPGSWTETVYWMLGGDVPLRAGAFLSVAAMAVTAFLSLVGLVQFLSATDSAEPVRWAERIDWVRIGPLSDNLTAGTGVDHATLPALVLQVGYRIDALTAVLFAMVAVVALAIFIFALGYMAE
;
A
#
# COMPACT_ATOMS: atom_id res chain seq x y z
N MET A 1 18.39 -7.61 8.97
CA MET A 1 17.73 -7.65 7.64
C MET A 1 16.63 -8.70 7.69
N ILE A 2 15.47 -8.45 7.07
CA ILE A 2 14.32 -9.37 7.08
C ILE A 2 14.53 -10.41 5.96
N PRO A 3 14.50 -11.72 6.25
CA PRO A 3 14.69 -12.76 5.24
C PRO A 3 13.64 -12.63 4.13
N GLY A 4 14.08 -12.66 2.86
CA GLY A 4 13.24 -12.50 1.66
C GLY A 4 13.27 -11.12 1.00
N TRP A 5 13.86 -10.10 1.63
CA TRP A 5 14.06 -8.78 1.01
C TRP A 5 15.33 -8.71 0.14
N GLU A 6 16.29 -9.60 0.40
CA GLU A 6 17.56 -9.71 -0.34
C GLU A 6 17.34 -10.20 -1.79
N ALA A 7 16.32 -11.03 -2.02
CA ALA A 7 16.05 -11.60 -3.34
C ALA A 7 15.37 -10.60 -4.30
N THR A 8 14.63 -9.62 -3.77
CA THR A 8 13.84 -8.65 -4.56
C THR A 8 13.76 -7.30 -3.83
N PRO A 9 14.81 -6.46 -3.89
CA PRO A 9 14.86 -5.19 -3.16
C PRO A 9 13.79 -4.18 -3.62
N GLY A 10 13.23 -4.37 -4.82
CA GLY A 10 12.12 -3.55 -5.32
C GLY A 10 10.86 -3.57 -4.44
N ARG A 11 10.71 -4.55 -3.53
CA ARG A 11 9.59 -4.59 -2.57
C ARG A 11 9.60 -3.42 -1.58
N LEU A 12 10.76 -2.80 -1.33
CA LEU A 12 10.87 -1.56 -0.54
C LEU A 12 9.94 -0.46 -1.05
N TYR A 13 9.91 -0.29 -2.36
CA TYR A 13 9.09 0.72 -3.03
C TYR A 13 7.59 0.39 -2.94
N VAL A 14 7.23 -0.90 -3.04
CA VAL A 14 5.85 -1.35 -2.87
C VAL A 14 5.38 -1.11 -1.43
N VAL A 15 6.19 -1.45 -0.43
CA VAL A 15 5.83 -1.16 0.97
C VAL A 15 5.72 0.33 1.22
N ALA A 16 6.62 1.13 0.63
CA ALA A 16 6.56 2.58 0.73
C ALA A 16 5.26 3.16 0.14
N THR A 17 4.71 2.62 -0.96
CA THR A 17 3.42 3.10 -1.50
C THR A 17 2.21 2.60 -0.72
N LEU A 18 2.27 1.38 -0.17
CA LEU A 18 1.16 0.79 0.56
C LEU A 18 0.96 1.43 1.93
N LEU A 19 2.03 1.96 2.54
CA LEU A 19 1.96 2.50 3.89
C LEU A 19 1.05 3.75 4.01
N PRO A 20 1.15 4.78 3.15
CA PRO A 20 0.20 5.88 3.16
C PRO A 20 -1.22 5.43 2.83
N LEU A 21 -1.36 4.49 1.89
CA LEU A 21 -2.67 3.95 1.51
C LEU A 21 -3.35 3.24 2.70
N ALA A 22 -2.60 2.47 3.47
CA ALA A 22 -3.08 1.82 4.67
C ALA A 22 -3.56 2.83 5.71
N VAL A 23 -2.82 3.92 5.92
CA VAL A 23 -3.26 5.00 6.83
C VAL A 23 -4.55 5.66 6.34
N VAL A 24 -4.66 5.97 5.05
CA VAL A 24 -5.89 6.52 4.47
C VAL A 24 -7.06 5.56 4.68
N LEU A 25 -6.88 4.25 4.46
CA LEU A 25 -7.91 3.25 4.69
C LEU A 25 -8.32 3.15 6.16
N VAL A 26 -7.37 3.19 7.09
CA VAL A 26 -7.65 3.19 8.54
C VAL A 26 -8.44 4.43 8.94
N LEU A 27 -8.06 5.62 8.46
CA LEU A 27 -8.76 6.86 8.76
C LEU A 27 -10.15 6.92 8.11
N ALA A 28 -10.28 6.43 6.88
CA ALA A 28 -11.55 6.38 6.17
C ALA A 28 -12.53 5.40 6.82
N THR A 29 -12.07 4.21 7.21
CA THR A 29 -12.89 3.22 7.92
C THR A 29 -13.29 3.71 9.31
N ALA A 30 -12.38 4.34 10.05
CA ALA A 30 -12.68 5.00 11.32
C ALA A 30 -13.74 6.11 11.16
N GLY A 31 -13.61 6.96 10.13
CA GLY A 31 -14.57 8.01 9.81
C GLY A 31 -15.93 7.47 9.40
N MET A 32 -15.97 6.41 8.58
CA MET A 32 -17.19 5.73 8.17
C MET A 32 -17.91 5.08 9.35
N LEU A 33 -17.16 4.37 10.21
CA LEU A 33 -17.68 3.79 11.44
C LEU A 33 -18.26 4.86 12.37
N ARG A 34 -17.55 5.99 12.54
CA ARG A 34 -18.02 7.13 13.32
C ARG A 34 -19.33 7.71 12.77
N ALA A 35 -19.45 7.83 11.44
CA ALA A 35 -20.67 8.31 10.79
C ALA A 35 -21.85 7.35 10.96
N TRP A 36 -21.60 6.04 10.93
CA TRP A 36 -22.63 5.01 11.14
C TRP A 36 -23.11 4.92 12.59
N ILE A 37 -22.22 5.10 13.57
CA ILE A 37 -22.57 5.06 14.99
C ILE A 37 -23.27 6.34 15.44
N ARG A 38 -23.05 7.47 14.78
CA ARG A 38 -23.64 8.78 15.12
C ARG A 38 -25.14 8.73 15.42
N PRO A 39 -26.02 8.15 14.59
CA PRO A 39 -27.46 8.06 14.86
C PRO A 39 -27.85 7.01 15.92
N LEU A 40 -26.96 6.05 16.23
CA LEU A 40 -27.25 4.92 17.13
C LEU A 40 -26.86 5.20 18.59
N ARG A 41 -26.35 6.41 18.90
CA ARG A 41 -25.92 6.78 20.24
C ARG A 41 -27.10 6.79 21.21
N THR A 42 -27.01 5.92 22.21
CA THR A 42 -27.85 5.97 23.41
C THR A 42 -26.96 6.22 24.63
N PRO A 43 -27.35 7.12 25.56
CA PRO A 43 -26.56 7.45 26.74
C PRO A 43 -26.23 6.20 27.57
N GLY A 44 -24.96 5.98 27.88
CA GLY A 44 -24.48 4.83 28.66
C GLY A 44 -24.32 3.53 27.88
N SER A 45 -24.51 3.53 26.56
CA SER A 45 -24.28 2.36 25.71
C SER A 45 -22.82 2.23 25.27
N TRP A 46 -22.39 1.01 24.93
CA TRP A 46 -21.05 0.76 24.38
C TRP A 46 -20.78 1.53 23.07
N THR A 47 -21.83 1.90 22.33
CA THR A 47 -21.71 2.70 21.10
C THR A 47 -21.23 4.11 21.38
N GLU A 48 -21.53 4.67 22.55
CA GLU A 48 -21.03 5.96 23.01
C GLU A 48 -19.52 5.89 23.29
N THR A 49 -19.04 4.82 23.93
CA THR A 49 -17.60 4.61 24.18
C THR A 49 -16.81 4.53 22.88
N VAL A 50 -17.28 3.74 21.91
CA VAL A 50 -16.63 3.61 20.59
C VAL A 50 -16.64 4.95 19.84
N TYR A 51 -17.74 5.71 19.92
CA TYR A 51 -17.83 7.03 19.33
C TYR A 51 -16.82 8.02 19.90
N TRP A 52 -16.67 8.06 21.24
CA TRP A 52 -15.68 8.91 21.91
C TRP A 52 -14.24 8.47 21.60
N MET A 53 -13.96 7.16 21.52
CA MET A 53 -12.65 6.66 21.07
C MET A 53 -12.29 7.08 19.64
N LEU A 54 -13.29 7.19 18.75
CA LEU A 54 -13.14 7.69 17.37
C LEU A 54 -13.13 9.23 17.27
N GLY A 55 -13.08 9.92 18.41
CA GLY A 55 -12.89 11.37 18.50
C GLY A 55 -14.09 12.15 19.01
N GLY A 56 -15.22 11.51 19.29
CA GLY A 56 -16.39 12.23 19.77
C GLY A 56 -16.90 13.19 18.70
N ASP A 57 -17.31 14.40 19.06
CA ASP A 57 -17.82 15.40 18.10
C ASP A 57 -16.73 16.21 17.39
N VAL A 58 -15.49 16.19 17.88
CA VAL A 58 -14.35 16.93 17.31
C VAL A 58 -13.46 15.95 16.53
N PRO A 59 -12.88 16.32 15.37
CA PRO A 59 -11.90 15.46 14.70
C PRO A 59 -10.62 15.31 15.55
N LEU A 60 -10.08 14.09 15.63
CA LEU A 60 -8.84 13.81 16.37
C LEU A 60 -7.62 14.33 15.60
N ARG A 61 -6.80 15.15 16.25
CA ARG A 61 -5.46 15.55 15.72
C ARG A 61 -4.52 14.36 15.51
N ALA A 62 -4.79 13.23 16.18
CA ALA A 62 -4.02 11.99 16.02
C ALA A 62 -3.96 11.49 14.56
N GLY A 63 -5.04 11.67 13.78
CA GLY A 63 -5.05 11.26 12.37
C GLY A 63 -4.06 12.06 11.51
N ALA A 64 -3.87 13.34 11.83
CA ALA A 64 -2.90 14.19 11.16
C ALA A 64 -1.47 13.73 11.46
N PHE A 65 -1.11 13.54 12.74
CA PHE A 65 0.21 13.05 13.14
C PHE A 65 0.52 11.66 12.57
N LEU A 66 -0.48 10.75 12.56
CA LEU A 66 -0.34 9.43 11.97
C LEU A 66 -0.01 9.50 10.48
N SER A 67 -0.67 10.40 9.75
CA SER A 67 -0.46 10.57 8.31
C SER A 67 0.91 11.18 7.99
N VAL A 68 1.35 12.17 8.76
CA VAL A 68 2.71 12.74 8.64
C VAL A 68 3.77 11.67 8.94
N ALA A 69 3.58 10.89 10.03
CA ALA A 69 4.51 9.83 10.39
C ALA A 69 4.60 8.76 9.30
N ALA A 70 3.48 8.36 8.71
CA ALA A 70 3.47 7.41 7.59
C ALA A 70 4.16 7.97 6.35
N MET A 71 3.94 9.24 6.01
CA MET A 71 4.69 9.86 4.91
C MET A 71 6.18 9.98 5.22
N ALA A 72 6.57 10.19 6.48
CA ALA A 72 7.98 10.23 6.86
C ALA A 72 8.66 8.88 6.67
N VAL A 73 8.01 7.79 7.10
CA VAL A 73 8.49 6.43 6.87
C VAL A 73 8.54 6.10 5.38
N THR A 74 7.54 6.53 4.61
CA THR A 74 7.50 6.36 3.14
C THR A 74 8.69 7.04 2.46
N ALA A 75 8.95 8.30 2.80
CA ALA A 75 10.10 9.04 2.28
C ALA A 75 11.42 8.39 2.68
N PHE A 76 11.56 7.95 3.93
CA PHE A 76 12.75 7.24 4.38
C PHE A 76 12.98 5.93 3.62
N LEU A 77 11.95 5.09 3.48
CA LEU A 77 12.05 3.84 2.72
C LEU A 77 12.38 4.08 1.24
N SER A 78 11.84 5.14 0.64
CA SER A 78 12.13 5.51 -0.75
C SER A 78 13.60 5.90 -0.97
N LEU A 79 14.20 6.64 -0.02
CA LEU A 79 15.60 7.03 -0.07
C LEU A 79 16.52 5.82 0.14
N VAL A 80 16.20 4.95 1.10
CA VAL A 80 16.93 3.69 1.30
C VAL A 80 16.88 2.82 0.05
N GLY A 81 15.70 2.70 -0.59
CA GLY A 81 15.55 2.00 -1.86
C GLY A 81 16.40 2.59 -2.98
N LEU A 82 16.46 3.92 -3.07
CA LEU A 82 17.26 4.62 -4.09
C LEU A 82 18.76 4.38 -3.91
N VAL A 83 19.25 4.51 -2.66
CA VAL A 83 20.65 4.23 -2.35
C VAL A 83 21.00 2.78 -2.71
N GLN A 84 20.16 1.81 -2.35
CA GLN A 84 20.37 0.41 -2.73
C GLN A 84 20.35 0.20 -4.24
N PHE A 85 19.44 0.86 -4.97
CA PHE A 85 19.37 0.77 -6.42
C PHE A 85 20.64 1.29 -7.11
N LEU A 86 21.14 2.45 -6.65
CA LEU A 86 22.37 3.03 -7.20
C LEU A 86 23.58 2.15 -6.86
N SER A 87 23.70 1.65 -5.62
CA SER A 87 24.79 0.72 -5.25
C SER A 87 24.75 -0.61 -6.01
N ALA A 88 23.55 -1.12 -6.32
CA ALA A 88 23.39 -2.34 -7.10
C ALA A 88 23.73 -2.14 -8.59
N THR A 89 23.56 -0.93 -9.11
CA THR A 89 23.89 -0.61 -10.52
C THR A 89 25.40 -0.67 -10.77
N ASP A 90 26.22 -0.38 -9.74
CA ASP A 90 27.68 -0.50 -9.80
C ASP A 90 28.18 -1.94 -9.59
N SER A 91 27.31 -2.86 -9.17
CA SER A 91 27.65 -4.25 -8.86
C SER A 91 27.54 -5.15 -10.09
N ALA A 92 28.43 -6.14 -10.22
CA ALA A 92 28.45 -7.05 -11.37
C ALA A 92 27.28 -8.07 -11.39
N GLU A 93 26.60 -8.28 -10.27
CA GLU A 93 25.49 -9.23 -10.17
C GLU A 93 24.15 -8.60 -10.58
N PRO A 94 23.40 -9.20 -11.53
CA PRO A 94 22.12 -8.66 -11.97
C PRO A 94 21.04 -8.87 -10.91
N VAL A 95 20.83 -7.87 -10.04
CA VAL A 95 19.75 -7.85 -9.07
C VAL A 95 18.41 -7.60 -9.76
N ARG A 96 17.40 -8.41 -9.45
CA ARG A 96 16.09 -8.34 -10.08
C ARG A 96 15.17 -7.31 -9.39
N TRP A 97 15.06 -6.12 -9.98
CA TRP A 97 14.16 -5.03 -9.55
C TRP A 97 12.77 -5.09 -10.19
N ALA A 98 12.26 -6.29 -10.46
CA ALA A 98 10.97 -6.48 -11.13
C ALA A 98 10.27 -7.77 -10.70
N GLU A 99 9.00 -7.67 -10.39
CA GLU A 99 8.12 -8.78 -10.02
C GLU A 99 6.83 -8.71 -10.85
N ARG A 100 6.26 -9.88 -11.18
CA ARG A 100 4.96 -10.00 -11.85
C ARG A 100 4.14 -11.04 -11.11
N ILE A 101 2.88 -10.72 -10.87
CA ILE A 101 1.91 -11.55 -10.19
C ILE A 101 0.70 -11.69 -11.11
N ASP A 102 0.17 -12.91 -11.24
CA ASP A 102 -1.07 -13.15 -11.96
C ASP A 102 -2.22 -12.56 -11.15
N TRP A 103 -2.81 -11.47 -11.63
CA TRP A 103 -3.86 -10.75 -10.90
C TRP A 103 -5.24 -11.34 -11.17
N VAL A 104 -5.56 -11.56 -12.45
CA VAL A 104 -6.83 -12.17 -12.88
C VAL A 104 -6.54 -13.16 -13.99
N ARG A 105 -7.08 -14.38 -13.85
CA ARG A 105 -7.04 -15.41 -14.87
C ARG A 105 -8.47 -15.79 -15.23
N ILE A 106 -8.85 -15.59 -16.49
CA ILE A 106 -10.17 -15.98 -17.01
C ILE A 106 -9.94 -17.12 -18.00
N GLY A 107 -10.38 -18.31 -17.61
CA GLY A 107 -10.20 -19.55 -18.37
C GLY A 107 -10.39 -20.77 -17.48
N PRO A 108 -10.47 -21.98 -18.04
CA PRO A 108 -10.60 -23.19 -17.24
C PRO A 108 -9.40 -23.31 -16.28
N LEU A 109 -9.68 -23.37 -14.99
CA LEU A 109 -8.72 -23.85 -13.99
C LEU A 109 -8.57 -25.35 -14.28
N SER A 110 -7.61 -25.74 -15.13
CA SER A 110 -7.31 -27.16 -15.33
C SER A 110 -6.53 -27.66 -14.12
N ASP A 111 -7.22 -27.77 -12.99
CA ASP A 111 -6.71 -28.41 -11.79
C ASP A 111 -7.47 -29.75 -11.65
N ASN A 112 -6.96 -30.77 -12.33
CA ASN A 112 -7.13 -32.20 -12.02
C ASN A 112 -8.54 -32.75 -11.66
N LEU A 113 -9.65 -32.31 -12.29
CA LEU A 113 -10.99 -32.86 -12.03
C LEU A 113 -11.76 -33.42 -13.25
N THR A 114 -11.08 -33.76 -14.34
CA THR A 114 -11.70 -34.52 -15.44
C THR A 114 -10.90 -35.76 -15.80
N ALA A 115 -10.67 -36.62 -14.80
CA ALA A 115 -10.63 -38.05 -15.05
C ALA A 115 -12.06 -38.50 -15.39
N GLY A 116 -12.41 -38.59 -16.68
CA GLY A 116 -13.53 -39.45 -17.10
C GLY A 116 -14.49 -38.96 -18.18
N THR A 117 -14.46 -37.70 -18.62
CA THR A 117 -15.33 -37.25 -19.71
C THR A 117 -14.50 -36.57 -20.80
N GLY A 118 -14.26 -37.29 -21.88
CA GLY A 118 -13.50 -36.89 -23.06
C GLY A 118 -14.16 -35.77 -23.87
N VAL A 119 -14.31 -34.61 -23.24
CA VAL A 119 -14.59 -33.34 -23.90
C VAL A 119 -13.26 -32.59 -23.95
N ASP A 120 -12.70 -32.45 -25.15
CA ASP A 120 -11.54 -31.60 -25.40
C ASP A 120 -11.89 -30.15 -25.02
N HIS A 121 -11.56 -29.74 -23.80
CA HIS A 121 -11.62 -28.33 -23.38
C HIS A 121 -10.44 -27.50 -23.94
N ALA A 122 -9.82 -27.97 -25.02
CA ALA A 122 -8.57 -27.44 -25.58
C ALA A 122 -8.71 -26.17 -26.42
N THR A 123 -9.80 -25.39 -26.31
CA THR A 123 -10.02 -24.28 -27.26
C THR A 123 -10.70 -23.04 -26.69
N LEU A 124 -10.59 -22.78 -25.38
CA LEU A 124 -10.86 -21.44 -24.87
C LEU A 124 -9.52 -20.76 -24.56
N PRO A 125 -9.19 -19.62 -25.21
CA PRO A 125 -7.96 -18.89 -24.90
C PRO A 125 -8.04 -18.40 -23.45
N ALA A 126 -7.17 -18.92 -22.59
CA ALA A 126 -7.04 -18.44 -21.23
C ALA A 126 -6.43 -17.03 -21.26
N LEU A 127 -7.18 -16.04 -20.78
CA LEU A 127 -6.68 -14.68 -20.62
C LEU A 127 -6.06 -14.55 -19.23
N VAL A 128 -4.76 -14.28 -19.18
CA VAL A 128 -4.04 -14.00 -17.93
C VAL A 128 -3.68 -12.53 -17.91
N LEU A 129 -4.25 -11.79 -16.97
CA LEU A 129 -3.87 -10.43 -16.66
C LEU A 129 -2.82 -10.47 -15.56
N GLN A 130 -1.58 -10.18 -15.94
CA GLN A 130 -0.46 -10.07 -15.02
C GLN A 130 -0.28 -8.62 -14.59
N VAL A 131 -0.20 -8.39 -13.29
CA VAL A 131 0.17 -7.10 -12.71
C VAL A 131 1.58 -7.23 -12.16
N GLY A 132 2.46 -6.33 -12.58
CA GLY A 132 3.82 -6.33 -12.13
C GLY A 132 4.37 -4.93 -12.06
N TYR A 133 5.52 -4.80 -11.40
CA TYR A 133 6.27 -3.57 -11.36
C TYR A 133 7.68 -3.81 -11.88
N ARG A 134 8.26 -2.78 -12.47
CA ARG A 134 9.67 -2.71 -12.84
C ARG A 134 10.21 -1.38 -12.35
N ILE A 135 11.30 -1.42 -11.62
CA ILE A 135 11.97 -0.21 -11.13
C ILE A 135 13.21 -0.02 -11.98
N ASP A 136 13.20 1.04 -12.79
CA ASP A 136 14.37 1.57 -13.48
C ASP A 136 14.92 2.80 -12.74
N ALA A 137 16.07 3.30 -13.17
CA ALA A 137 16.73 4.45 -12.53
C ALA A 137 15.82 5.68 -12.47
N LEU A 138 15.07 5.93 -13.55
CA LEU A 138 14.15 7.06 -13.63
C LEU A 138 13.00 6.89 -12.64
N THR A 139 12.36 5.72 -12.57
CA THR A 139 11.29 5.45 -11.60
C THR A 139 11.80 5.54 -10.16
N ALA A 140 12.99 5.00 -9.88
CA ALA A 140 13.58 5.06 -8.54
C ALA A 140 13.77 6.51 -8.05
N VAL A 141 14.30 7.38 -8.92
CA VAL A 141 14.51 8.80 -8.61
C VAL A 141 13.19 9.55 -8.49
N LEU A 142 12.27 9.36 -9.44
CA LEU A 142 10.94 9.98 -9.38
C LEU A 142 10.22 9.61 -8.09
N PHE A 143 10.28 8.35 -7.69
CA PHE A 143 9.62 7.87 -6.50
C PHE A 143 10.17 8.54 -5.23
N ALA A 144 11.50 8.59 -5.09
CA ALA A 144 12.14 9.27 -3.97
C ALA A 144 11.80 10.76 -3.93
N MET A 145 11.84 11.44 -5.08
CA MET A 145 11.45 12.84 -5.20
C MET A 145 10.00 13.07 -4.76
N VAL A 146 9.05 12.29 -5.28
CA VAL A 146 7.62 12.42 -4.95
C VAL A 146 7.38 12.17 -3.46
N ALA A 147 8.01 11.15 -2.88
CA ALA A 147 7.84 10.82 -1.46
C ALA A 147 8.37 11.95 -0.55
N VAL A 148 9.52 12.55 -0.87
CA VAL A 148 10.09 13.67 -0.11
C VAL A 148 9.22 14.93 -0.25
N VAL A 149 8.76 15.26 -1.45
CA VAL A 149 7.88 16.40 -1.69
C VAL A 149 6.54 16.18 -0.99
N ALA A 150 5.97 14.98 -1.04
CA ALA A 150 4.75 14.63 -0.34
C ALA A 150 4.91 14.81 1.18
N LEU A 151 6.01 14.34 1.77
CA LEU A 151 6.30 14.59 3.19
C LEU A 151 6.32 16.08 3.52
N ALA A 152 6.98 16.91 2.69
CA ALA A 152 7.02 18.36 2.90
C ALA A 152 5.62 18.98 2.84
N ILE A 153 4.77 18.55 1.90
CA ILE A 153 3.37 18.98 1.81
C ILE A 153 2.60 18.59 3.07
N PHE A 154 2.78 17.38 3.59
CA PHE A 154 2.10 16.90 4.80
C PHE A 154 2.53 17.69 6.05
N ILE A 155 3.81 18.00 6.19
CA ILE A 155 4.33 18.84 7.28
C ILE A 155 3.78 20.27 7.16
N PHE A 156 3.78 20.83 5.94
CA PHE A 156 3.22 22.15 5.68
C PHE A 156 1.73 22.20 5.99
N ALA A 157 0.96 21.22 5.53
CA ALA A 157 -0.47 21.13 5.78
C ALA A 157 -0.80 20.99 7.27
N LEU A 158 0.05 20.28 8.04
CA LEU A 158 -0.11 20.18 9.49
C LEU A 158 -0.05 21.55 10.17
N GLY A 159 0.87 22.42 9.75
CA GLY A 159 0.99 23.79 10.28
C GLY A 159 -0.08 24.73 9.73
N TYR A 160 -0.34 24.66 8.42
CA TYR A 160 -1.31 25.53 7.75
C TYR A 160 -2.76 25.28 8.20
N MET A 161 -3.13 24.03 8.49
CA MET A 161 -4.49 23.66 8.95
C MET A 161 -4.62 23.59 10.48
N ALA A 162 -3.61 24.06 11.22
CA ALA A 162 -3.64 24.04 12.69
C ALA A 162 -4.60 25.08 13.28
N GLU A 163 -4.95 26.10 12.49
CA GLU A 163 -5.83 27.24 12.80
C GLU A 163 -7.12 27.15 11.99
#